data_AF-A0A3M1J6A2-F1
#
_entry.id   AF-A0A3M1J6A2-F1
#
_cell.length_a   1.000
_cell.length_b   1.000
_cell.length_c   1.000
_cell.angle_alpha   90.00
_cell.angle_beta   90.00
_cell.angle_gamma   90.00
#
_symmetry.space_group_name_H-M   'P 1'
#
loop_
_entity.id
_entity.type
_entity.pdbx_description
1 polymer ?
#
loop_
_entity_poly.entity_id
_entity_poly.type
_entity_poly.pdbx_seq_one_letter_code
_entity_poly.pdbx_strand_id
1 'polypeptide(L)'
;QDCFLMLRGIKTLHLRVERSCKNARKVAKYLASHPKVGKVYYPGLKSHPQHELAKKQMKDFGGMVSFDFEKGSFEMAQKVLANTELFTLAESLGGVESLIGHPASMTHASIPKKERLKVGLTDSLIRLSLGVEDADDLIADLEQAFRNV
;
A
#
# COMPACT_ATOMS: atom_id res chain seq x y z
N GLN A 1 4.34 26.89 14.41
CA GLN A 1 4.17 25.60 15.11
C GLN A 1 4.63 24.44 14.24
N ASP A 2 4.27 24.44 12.96
CA ASP A 2 4.53 23.34 12.02
C ASP A 2 6.02 23.08 11.74
N CYS A 3 6.84 24.13 11.55
CA CYS A 3 8.28 23.96 11.32
C CYS A 3 8.96 23.19 12.45
N PHE A 4 8.55 23.44 13.71
CA PHE A 4 9.07 22.71 14.86
C PHE A 4 8.69 21.23 14.82
N LEU A 5 7.44 20.90 14.50
CA LEU A 5 6.98 19.51 14.41
C LEU A 5 7.66 18.75 13.27
N MET A 6 7.86 19.40 12.12
CA MET A 6 8.63 18.83 11.01
C MET A 6 10.08 18.55 11.41
N LEU A 7 10.77 19.52 12.03
CA LEU A 7 12.15 19.36 12.52
C LEU A 7 12.25 18.29 13.62
N ARG A 8 11.20 18.10 14.43
CA ARG A 8 11.12 17.00 15.38
C ARG A 8 11.01 15.65 14.65
N GLY A 9 10.14 15.54 13.66
CA GLY A 9 9.88 14.30 12.91
C GLY A 9 11.03 13.86 11.99
N ILE A 10 11.77 14.80 11.40
CA ILE A 10 12.86 14.47 10.47
C ILE A 10 14.05 13.76 11.15
N LYS A 11 14.24 14.00 12.46
CA LYS A 11 15.30 13.35 13.27
C LYS A 11 15.19 11.82 13.26
N THR A 12 13.97 11.27 13.13
CA THR A 12 13.72 9.83 13.10
C THR A 12 13.40 9.31 11.70
N LEU A 13 13.53 10.14 10.65
CA LEU A 13 13.16 9.77 9.28
C LEU A 13 13.86 8.49 8.82
N HIS A 14 15.17 8.38 9.04
CA HIS A 14 15.96 7.22 8.63
C HIS A 14 15.46 5.91 9.26
N LEU A 15 15.16 5.90 10.57
CA LEU A 15 14.61 4.74 11.27
C LEU A 15 13.23 4.36 10.74
N ARG A 16 12.35 5.35 10.57
CA ARG A 16 10.97 5.12 10.10
C ARG A 16 10.94 4.61 8.67
N VAL A 17 11.75 5.19 7.77
CA VAL A 17 11.85 4.76 6.38
C VAL A 17 12.42 3.35 6.29
N GLU A 18 13.46 3.01 7.05
CA GLU A 18 14.01 1.66 7.07
C GLU A 18 12.96 0.63 7.51
N ARG A 19 12.24 0.91 8.60
CA ARG A 19 11.19 0.01 9.11
C ARG A 19 10.03 -0.11 8.11
N SER A 20 9.55 0.99 7.57
CA SER A 20 8.49 1.01 6.56
C SER A 20 8.88 0.21 5.30
N CYS A 21 10.13 0.33 4.82
CA CYS A 21 10.62 -0.47 3.69
C CYS A 21 10.67 -1.97 4.02
N LYS A 22 11.08 -2.35 5.24
CA LYS A 22 11.06 -3.74 5.71
C LYS A 22 9.63 -4.30 5.73
N ASN A 23 8.68 -3.54 6.27
CA ASN A 23 7.26 -3.93 6.33
C ASN A 23 6.69 -4.08 4.91
N ALA A 24 6.91 -3.09 4.04
CA ALA A 24 6.45 -3.12 2.65
C ALA A 24 6.99 -4.32 1.87
N ARG A 25 8.28 -4.69 2.03
CA ARG A 25 8.82 -5.91 1.41
C ARG A 25 8.10 -7.17 1.86
N LYS A 26 7.80 -7.30 3.16
CA LYS A 26 7.16 -8.50 3.71
C LYS A 26 5.70 -8.59 3.26
N VAL A 27 4.95 -7.49 3.38
CA VAL A 27 3.55 -7.38 2.93
C VAL A 27 3.43 -7.58 1.42
N ALA A 28 4.29 -6.96 0.61
CA ALA A 28 4.25 -7.14 -0.85
C ALA A 28 4.51 -8.58 -1.28
N LYS A 29 5.41 -9.31 -0.60
CA LYS A 29 5.64 -10.73 -0.85
C LYS A 29 4.43 -11.59 -0.48
N TYR A 30 3.84 -11.34 0.68
CA TYR A 30 2.60 -12.00 1.10
C TYR A 30 1.49 -11.80 0.07
N LEU A 31 1.22 -10.55 -0.30
CA LEU A 31 0.22 -10.21 -1.32
C LEU A 31 0.51 -10.89 -2.66
N ALA A 32 1.76 -10.92 -3.10
CA ALA A 32 2.14 -11.55 -4.38
C ALA A 32 1.97 -13.07 -4.38
N SER A 33 1.93 -13.70 -3.21
CA SER A 33 1.67 -15.14 -3.05
C SER A 33 0.19 -15.48 -2.78
N HIS A 34 -0.66 -14.48 -2.55
CA HIS A 34 -2.04 -14.70 -2.12
C HIS A 34 -2.95 -15.02 -3.32
N PRO A 35 -3.74 -16.12 -3.29
CA PRO A 35 -4.47 -16.62 -4.46
C PRO A 35 -5.57 -15.68 -4.98
N LYS A 36 -6.10 -14.78 -4.14
CA LYS A 36 -7.10 -13.79 -4.56
C LYS A 36 -6.47 -12.55 -5.23
N VAL A 37 -5.19 -12.31 -5.01
CA VAL A 37 -4.48 -11.13 -5.52
C VAL A 37 -3.95 -11.44 -6.92
N GLY A 38 -4.39 -10.65 -7.91
CA GLY A 38 -3.96 -10.82 -9.29
C GLY A 38 -2.66 -10.09 -9.60
N LYS A 39 -2.47 -8.88 -9.05
CA LYS A 39 -1.28 -8.07 -9.34
C LYS A 39 -0.85 -7.26 -8.13
N VAL A 40 0.46 -7.20 -7.90
CA VAL A 40 1.08 -6.36 -6.88
C VAL A 40 2.03 -5.37 -7.54
N TYR A 41 1.89 -4.11 -7.15
CA TYR A 41 2.68 -2.98 -7.60
C TYR A 41 3.63 -2.59 -6.47
N TYR A 42 4.84 -3.14 -6.51
CA TYR A 42 5.92 -2.78 -5.58
C TYR A 42 7.28 -2.88 -6.27
N PRO A 43 8.10 -1.81 -6.31
CA PRO A 43 9.38 -1.81 -7.01
C PRO A 43 10.38 -2.87 -6.51
N GLY A 44 10.22 -3.35 -5.27
CA GLY A 44 11.08 -4.38 -4.68
C GLY A 44 10.76 -5.81 -5.11
N LEU A 45 9.66 -6.05 -5.83
CA LEU A 45 9.36 -7.36 -6.43
C LEU A 45 10.13 -7.53 -7.74
N LYS A 46 10.74 -8.70 -7.95
CA LYS A 46 11.44 -9.03 -9.21
C LYS A 46 10.51 -9.02 -10.43
N SER A 47 9.22 -9.24 -10.23
CA SER A 47 8.19 -9.17 -11.26
C SER A 47 7.85 -7.73 -11.68
N HIS A 48 8.32 -6.71 -10.94
CA HIS A 48 8.07 -5.32 -11.28
C HIS A 48 8.87 -4.94 -12.54
N PRO A 49 8.25 -4.35 -13.59
CA PRO A 49 8.92 -4.08 -14.87
C PRO A 49 10.18 -3.21 -14.76
N GLN A 50 10.23 -2.36 -13.72
CA GLN A 50 11.33 -1.43 -13.47
C GLN A 50 12.15 -1.81 -12.22
N HIS A 51 12.13 -3.08 -11.78
CA HIS A 51 12.87 -3.53 -10.60
C HIS A 51 14.37 -3.18 -10.66
N GLU A 52 15.02 -3.47 -11.79
CA GLU A 52 16.46 -3.19 -11.97
C GLU A 52 16.77 -1.68 -11.97
N LEU A 53 15.88 -0.87 -12.56
CA LEU A 53 16.00 0.59 -12.51
C LEU A 53 15.85 1.11 -11.08
N ALA A 54 14.83 0.63 -10.36
CA ALA A 54 14.61 0.98 -8.95
C ALA A 54 15.82 0.62 -8.10
N LYS A 55 16.39 -0.58 -8.28
CA LYS A 55 17.61 -1.02 -7.57
C LYS A 55 18.83 -0.14 -7.89
N LYS A 56 18.94 0.38 -9.11
CA LYS A 56 20.05 1.26 -9.52
C LYS A 56 19.93 2.67 -8.93
N GLN A 57 18.73 3.23 -8.83
CA GLN A 57 18.53 4.64 -8.48
C GLN A 57 18.04 4.88 -7.03
N MET A 58 17.47 3.87 -6.37
CA MET A 58 16.90 3.96 -5.03
C MET A 58 17.80 3.25 -4.02
N LYS A 59 17.92 3.80 -2.80
CA LYS A 59 18.63 3.14 -1.70
C LYS A 59 17.85 1.94 -1.14
N ASP A 60 16.53 2.00 -1.22
CA ASP A 60 15.58 0.94 -0.90
C ASP A 60 14.25 1.22 -1.65
N PHE A 61 13.29 0.29 -1.65
CA PHE A 61 12.12 0.31 -2.53
C PHE A 61 10.89 1.06 -1.98
N GLY A 62 11.01 1.69 -0.80
CA GLY A 62 9.96 2.50 -0.20
C GLY A 62 8.89 1.71 0.56
N GLY A 63 8.00 2.47 1.21
CA GLY A 63 6.92 2.00 2.07
C GLY A 63 5.53 1.92 1.44
N MET A 64 5.43 2.09 0.12
CA MET A 64 4.16 2.12 -0.60
C MET A 64 3.98 0.81 -1.38
N VAL A 65 2.82 0.18 -1.22
CA VAL A 65 2.44 -1.02 -1.96
C VAL A 65 1.03 -0.83 -2.48
N SER A 66 0.76 -1.13 -3.73
CA SER A 66 -0.61 -1.26 -4.24
C SER A 66 -0.84 -2.67 -4.75
N PHE A 67 -2.07 -3.13 -4.72
CA PHE A 67 -2.43 -4.43 -5.30
C PHE A 67 -3.85 -4.40 -5.87
N ASP A 68 -4.09 -5.36 -6.75
CA ASP A 68 -5.37 -5.54 -7.43
C ASP A 68 -5.74 -7.03 -7.43
N PHE A 69 -7.05 -7.30 -7.46
CA PHE A 69 -7.61 -8.65 -7.49
C PHE A 69 -7.74 -9.14 -8.93
N GLU A 70 -7.53 -10.43 -9.18
CA GLU A 70 -7.57 -11.00 -10.54
C GLU A 70 -8.94 -10.82 -11.22
N LYS A 71 -10.01 -10.91 -10.44
CA LYS A 71 -11.39 -10.63 -10.86
C LYS A 71 -12.02 -9.53 -10.01
N GLY A 72 -11.27 -8.47 -9.76
CA GLY A 72 -11.62 -7.41 -8.82
C GLY A 72 -12.91 -6.66 -9.11
N SER A 73 -13.61 -6.28 -8.05
CA SER A 73 -14.77 -5.40 -8.06
C SER A 73 -14.65 -4.36 -6.96
N PHE A 74 -15.41 -3.28 -7.09
CA PHE A 74 -15.47 -2.21 -6.08
C PHE A 74 -15.96 -2.73 -4.74
N GLU A 75 -16.91 -3.65 -4.74
CA GLU A 75 -17.46 -4.29 -3.54
C GLU A 75 -16.41 -5.13 -2.82
N MET A 76 -15.57 -5.85 -3.57
CA MET A 76 -14.46 -6.61 -2.97
C MET A 76 -13.44 -5.69 -2.30
N ALA A 77 -13.06 -4.59 -2.96
CA ALA A 77 -12.17 -3.62 -2.36
C ALA A 77 -12.78 -3.01 -1.07
N GLN A 78 -14.04 -2.58 -1.13
CA GLN A 78 -14.78 -2.07 0.02
C GLN A 78 -14.82 -3.05 1.19
N LYS A 79 -15.06 -4.34 0.93
CA LYS A 79 -15.06 -5.35 1.98
C LYS A 79 -13.69 -5.45 2.65
N VAL A 80 -12.58 -5.48 1.91
CA VAL A 80 -11.25 -5.48 2.55
C VAL A 80 -11.06 -4.24 3.41
N LEU A 81 -11.32 -3.05 2.85
CA LEU A 81 -11.17 -1.76 3.54
C LEU A 81 -11.99 -1.68 4.83
N ALA A 82 -13.18 -2.27 4.86
CA ALA A 82 -14.09 -2.26 6.01
C ALA A 82 -13.74 -3.32 7.07
N ASN A 83 -12.92 -4.32 6.73
CA ASN A 83 -12.60 -5.43 7.62
C ASN A 83 -11.19 -5.36 8.20
N THR A 84 -10.32 -4.45 7.76
CA THR A 84 -9.02 -4.22 8.43
C THR A 84 -9.20 -3.47 9.74
N GLU A 85 -8.50 -3.88 10.80
CA GLU A 85 -8.57 -3.27 12.13
C GLU A 85 -7.31 -2.47 12.49
N LEU A 86 -6.15 -2.82 11.93
CA LEU A 86 -4.88 -2.10 12.16
C LEU A 86 -4.67 -1.02 11.11
N PHE A 87 -5.02 -1.29 9.85
CA PHE A 87 -4.93 -0.29 8.81
C PHE A 87 -6.05 0.75 8.97
N THR A 88 -5.66 2.02 9.11
CA THR A 88 -6.63 3.11 9.12
C THR A 88 -7.03 3.49 7.70
N LEU A 89 -8.33 3.55 7.41
CA LEU A 89 -8.85 4.03 6.13
C LEU A 89 -8.62 5.54 5.99
N ALA A 90 -7.64 5.96 5.17
CA ALA A 90 -7.31 7.37 4.99
C ALA A 90 -6.64 7.68 3.65
N GLU A 91 -6.70 8.95 3.25
CA GLU A 91 -6.14 9.43 1.98
C GLU A 91 -4.62 9.70 2.02
N SER A 92 -4.07 10.01 3.19
CA SER A 92 -2.66 10.40 3.38
C SER A 92 -1.70 9.21 3.25
N LEU A 93 -0.40 9.46 3.46
CA LEU A 93 0.68 8.46 3.39
C LEU A 93 1.94 8.91 4.16
N GLY A 94 2.82 7.95 4.48
CA GLY A 94 4.14 8.22 5.07
C GLY A 94 4.17 8.52 6.57
N GLY A 95 3.03 8.31 7.25
CA GLY A 95 2.90 8.33 8.70
C GLY A 95 3.65 7.18 9.39
N VAL A 96 3.57 7.13 10.71
CA VAL A 96 4.06 5.98 11.49
C VAL A 96 3.03 4.86 11.53
N GLU A 97 1.76 5.23 11.38
CA GLU A 97 0.60 4.38 11.24
C GLU A 97 0.45 3.85 9.81
N SER A 98 -0.04 2.62 9.71
CA SER A 98 -0.36 1.97 8.45
C SER A 98 -1.73 2.44 7.94
N LEU A 99 -1.76 2.88 6.68
CA LEU A 99 -2.98 3.37 6.03
C LEU A 99 -3.37 2.49 4.86
N ILE A 100 -4.67 2.25 4.72
CA ILE A 100 -5.27 1.59 3.57
C ILE A 100 -6.20 2.57 2.85
N GLY A 101 -6.23 2.54 1.53
CA GLY A 101 -7.10 3.44 0.77
C GLY A 101 -7.47 2.87 -0.59
N HIS A 102 -8.58 3.37 -1.12
CA HIS A 102 -9.11 3.03 -2.43
C HIS A 102 -9.01 4.23 -3.37
N PRO A 103 -7.98 4.29 -4.24
CA PRO A 103 -7.73 5.48 -5.05
C PRO A 103 -8.93 5.90 -5.90
N ALA A 104 -9.68 4.96 -6.47
CA ALA A 104 -10.79 5.25 -7.39
C ALA A 104 -11.97 5.98 -6.73
N SER A 105 -12.23 5.79 -5.43
CA SER A 105 -13.32 6.48 -4.71
C SER A 105 -12.84 7.54 -3.72
N MET A 106 -11.53 7.75 -3.59
CA MET A 106 -10.93 8.69 -2.64
C MET A 106 -9.99 9.64 -3.40
N THR A 107 -8.68 9.46 -3.26
CA THR A 107 -7.64 10.35 -3.82
C THR A 107 -7.73 10.67 -5.32
N HIS A 108 -8.35 9.80 -6.13
CA HIS A 108 -8.50 9.98 -7.59
C HIS A 108 -9.98 10.03 -8.02
N ALA A 109 -10.91 10.24 -7.08
CA ALA A 109 -12.36 10.26 -7.36
C ALA A 109 -12.77 11.34 -8.38
N SER A 110 -12.01 12.42 -8.47
CA SER A 110 -12.22 13.50 -9.44
C SER A 110 -11.86 13.14 -10.89
N ILE A 111 -11.16 12.02 -11.11
CA ILE A 111 -10.75 11.58 -12.45
C ILE A 111 -11.84 10.69 -13.05
N PRO A 112 -12.34 10.99 -14.27
CA PRO A 112 -13.35 10.16 -14.93
C PRO A 112 -12.91 8.69 -15.06
N LYS A 113 -13.84 7.76 -14.85
CA LYS A 113 -13.57 6.31 -14.86
C LYS A 113 -12.79 5.84 -16.10
N LYS A 114 -13.15 6.35 -17.29
CA LYS A 114 -12.46 6.01 -18.54
C LYS A 114 -10.98 6.39 -18.52
N GLU A 115 -10.62 7.54 -17.92
CA GLU A 115 -9.23 7.99 -17.81
C GLU A 115 -8.48 7.21 -16.73
N ARG A 116 -9.12 6.90 -15.59
CA ARG A 116 -8.55 6.02 -14.55
C ARG A 116 -8.14 4.66 -15.12
N LEU A 117 -9.01 4.03 -15.91
CA LEU A 117 -8.73 2.73 -16.50
C LEU A 117 -7.57 2.74 -17.50
N LYS A 118 -7.37 3.83 -18.26
CA LYS A 118 -6.23 3.96 -19.19
C LYS A 118 -4.88 3.91 -18.48
N VAL A 119 -4.81 4.41 -17.26
CA VAL A 119 -3.58 4.43 -16.44
C VAL A 119 -3.47 3.23 -15.49
N GLY A 120 -4.36 2.23 -15.66
CA GLY A 120 -4.36 1.01 -14.83
C GLY A 120 -4.95 1.20 -13.43
N LEU A 121 -5.67 2.29 -13.19
CA LEU A 121 -6.39 2.54 -11.94
C LEU A 121 -7.79 1.92 -12.03
N THR A 122 -7.88 0.66 -11.61
CA THR A 122 -9.11 -0.13 -11.57
C THR A 122 -9.97 0.25 -10.36
N ASP A 123 -11.25 -0.18 -10.38
CA ASP A 123 -12.16 0.02 -9.25
C ASP A 123 -11.91 -0.96 -8.08
N SER A 124 -10.91 -1.84 -8.19
CA SER A 124 -10.52 -2.81 -7.16
C SER A 124 -9.10 -2.58 -6.62
N LEU A 125 -8.39 -1.58 -7.15
CA LEU A 125 -7.05 -1.23 -6.73
C LEU A 125 -7.05 -0.72 -5.28
N ILE A 126 -6.28 -1.38 -4.43
CA ILE A 126 -6.03 -0.93 -3.05
C ILE A 126 -4.61 -0.41 -2.93
N ARG A 127 -4.44 0.70 -2.22
CA ARG A 127 -3.14 1.30 -1.89
C ARG A 127 -2.88 1.18 -0.39
N LEU A 128 -1.71 0.68 -0.03
CA LEU A 128 -1.19 0.60 1.32
C LEU A 128 -0.02 1.59 1.50
N SER A 129 -0.08 2.37 2.58
CA SER A 129 1.07 3.10 3.13
C SER A 129 1.50 2.37 4.38
N LEU A 130 2.62 1.63 4.31
CA LEU A 130 3.06 0.78 5.41
C LEU A 130 3.78 1.63 6.47
N GLY A 131 3.25 1.57 7.69
CA GLY A 131 3.79 2.22 8.88
C GLY A 131 4.96 1.44 9.50
N VAL A 132 5.14 1.61 10.80
CA VAL A 132 6.27 1.06 11.57
C VAL A 132 5.88 -0.05 12.54
N GLU A 133 4.65 -0.55 12.46
CA GLU A 133 4.10 -1.66 13.27
C GLU A 133 4.88 -2.97 13.06
N ASP A 134 4.47 -4.03 13.77
CA ASP A 134 4.93 -5.38 13.45
C ASP A 134 4.38 -5.83 12.10
N ALA A 135 5.27 -6.34 11.24
CA ALA A 135 4.88 -6.73 9.90
C ALA A 135 4.02 -8.00 9.88
N ASP A 136 4.15 -8.88 10.88
CA ASP A 136 3.28 -10.06 11.01
C ASP A 136 1.87 -9.66 11.43
N ASP A 137 1.71 -8.65 12.30
CA ASP A 137 0.39 -8.12 12.67
C ASP A 137 -0.31 -7.50 11.46
N LEU A 138 0.42 -6.72 10.63
CA LEU A 138 -0.12 -6.16 9.39
C LEU A 138 -0.55 -7.25 8.39
N ILE A 139 0.20 -8.35 8.30
CA ILE A 139 -0.16 -9.47 7.42
C ILE A 139 -1.38 -10.20 7.97
N ALA A 140 -1.45 -10.45 9.28
CA ALA A 140 -2.57 -11.10 9.93
C ALA A 140 -3.87 -10.30 9.75
N ASP A 141 -3.80 -8.96 9.85
CA ASP A 141 -4.94 -8.08 9.60
C ASP A 141 -5.42 -8.13 8.14
N LEU A 142 -4.49 -8.17 7.17
CA LEU A 142 -4.86 -8.37 5.76
C LEU A 142 -5.42 -9.77 5.49
N GLU A 143 -4.86 -10.80 6.12
CA GLU A 143 -5.33 -12.18 6.00
C GLU A 143 -6.76 -12.32 6.50
N GLN A 144 -7.07 -11.78 7.68
CA GLN A 144 -8.42 -11.84 8.23
C GLN A 144 -9.42 -11.03 7.38
N ALA A 145 -9.03 -9.84 6.90
CA ALA A 145 -9.85 -9.06 5.98
C ALA A 145 -10.14 -9.78 4.65
N PHE A 146 -9.19 -10.58 4.13
CA PHE A 146 -9.38 -11.39 2.92
C PHE A 146 -10.30 -12.59 3.08
N ARG A 147 -10.63 -13.03 4.31
CA ARG A 147 -11.58 -14.15 4.52
C ARG A 147 -13.01 -13.78 4.11
N ASN A 148 -13.36 -12.49 4.17
CA ASN A 148 -14.71 -11.99 3.91
C ASN A 148 -14.97 -11.57 2.45
N VAL A 149 -13.99 -11.77 1.56
CA VAL A 149 -13.99 -11.38 0.15
C VAL A 149 -13.95 -12.58 -0.76
#